data_AF-A0A662R2N5-F1
#
_entry.id   AF-A0A662R2N5-F1
#
_cell.length_a   1.000
_cell.length_b   1.000
_cell.length_c   1.000
_cell.angle_alpha   90.00
_cell.angle_beta   90.00
_cell.angle_gamma   90.00
#
_symmetry.space_group_name_H-M   'P 1'
#
loop_
_entity.id
_entity.type
_entity.pdbx_description
1 polymer ?
#
loop_
_entity_poly.entity_id
_entity_poly.type
_entity_poly.pdbx_seq_one_letter_code
_entity_poly.pdbx_strand_id
1 'polypeptide(L)' 'MSEFEEEWKPKTRLGRLVASGKIKTMDDALRSGFPLKEPQIVDILLPDLKDEVIDNKMVQRMTDSGRRSKFRV' A
#
# COMPACT_ATOMS: atom_id res chain seq x y z
N MET A 1 18.73 11.46 -14.34
CA MET A 1 17.45 12.01 -13.89
C MET A 1 17.26 11.50 -12.48
N SER A 2 17.57 12.33 -11.48
CA SER A 2 17.39 11.98 -10.08
C SER A 2 15.89 11.91 -9.81
N GLU A 3 15.38 10.70 -9.61
CA GLU A 3 14.02 10.51 -9.09
C GLU A 3 13.96 11.16 -7.71
N PHE A 4 12.97 12.03 -7.54
CA PHE A 4 12.61 12.55 -6.24
C PHE A 4 12.01 11.37 -5.46
N GLU A 5 12.84 10.69 -4.68
CA GLU A 5 12.34 9.84 -3.60
C GLU A 5 11.58 10.78 -2.65
N GLU A 6 10.25 10.85 -2.80
CA GLU A 6 9.42 11.56 -1.85
C GLU A 6 9.65 10.90 -0.49
N GLU A 7 10.43 11.57 0.36
CA GLU A 7 10.69 11.14 1.73
C GLU A 7 9.34 10.89 2.41
N TRP A 8 9.12 9.63 2.81
CA TRP A 8 7.83 9.21 3.34
C TRP A 8 7.48 10.02 4.59
N LYS A 9 6.47 10.89 4.47
CA LYS A 9 5.91 11.65 5.59
C LYS A 9 4.71 10.92 6.16
N PRO A 10 4.86 10.19 7.30
CA PRO A 10 3.78 9.43 7.88
C PRO A 10 2.66 10.37 8.36
N LYS A 11 1.43 10.10 7.92
CA LYS A 11 0.24 10.83 8.37
C LYS A 11 -0.39 10.13 9.57
N THR A 12 -0.28 8.81 9.63
CA THR A 12 -0.86 8.01 10.72
C THR A 12 0.01 7.99 11.98
N ARG A 13 -0.61 7.67 13.12
CA ARG A 13 0.12 7.45 14.39
C ARG A 13 1.05 6.24 14.27
N LEU A 14 0.58 5.16 13.62
CA LEU A 14 1.37 3.96 13.35
C LEU A 14 2.59 4.31 12.48
N GLY A 15 2.39 5.02 11.37
CA GLY A 15 3.48 5.45 10.49
C GLY A 15 4.54 6.27 11.21
N ARG A 16 4.16 7.16 12.13
CA ARG A 16 5.13 7.91 12.96
C ARG A 16 5.90 7.01 13.93
N LEU A 17 5.27 5.97 14.49
CA LEU A 17 5.94 5.01 15.38
C LEU A 17 6.92 4.12 14.61
N VAL A 18 6.58 3.75 13.38
CA VAL A 18 7.43 2.97 12.47
C VAL A 18 8.60 3.83 11.97
N ALA A 19 8.34 5.05 11.51
CA ALA A 19 9.40 5.99 11.09
C ALA A 19 10.34 6.38 12.23
N SER A 20 9.86 6.41 13.48
CA SER A 20 10.70 6.63 14.67
C SER A 20 11.41 5.37 15.19
N GLY A 21 11.22 4.20 14.56
CA GLY A 21 11.90 2.95 14.91
C GLY A 21 11.42 2.31 16.21
N LYS A 22 10.27 2.74 16.76
CA LYS A 22 9.67 2.13 17.97
C LYS A 22 9.01 0.77 17.68
N ILE A 23 8.49 0.60 16.47
CA ILE A 23 7.91 -0.64 15.97
C ILE A 23 8.85 -1.16 14.89
N LYS A 24 9.48 -2.32 15.14
CA LYS A 24 10.46 -2.93 14.24
C LYS A 24 9.94 -4.17 13.54
N THR A 25 8.86 -4.77 14.06
CA THR A 25 8.29 -6.01 13.53
C THR A 25 6.84 -5.80 13.14
N MET A 26 6.38 -6.60 12.16
CA MET A 26 4.99 -6.59 11.74
C MET A 26 4.03 -7.14 12.82
N ASP A 27 4.50 -8.06 13.66
CA ASP A 27 3.73 -8.57 14.81
C ASP A 27 3.43 -7.45 15.83
N ASP A 28 4.43 -6.62 16.14
CA ASP A 28 4.22 -5.45 17.01
C ASP A 28 3.25 -4.43 16.38
N ALA A 29 3.31 -4.24 15.05
CA ALA A 29 2.39 -3.37 14.34
C ALA A 29 0.95 -3.89 14.42
N LEU A 30 0.73 -5.20 14.29
CA LEU A 30 -0.59 -5.82 14.41
C LEU A 30 -1.12 -5.80 15.85
N ARG A 31 -0.27 -6.06 16.85
CA ARG A 31 -0.64 -6.01 18.28
C ARG A 31 -0.97 -4.60 18.76
N SER A 32 -0.45 -3.58 18.10
CA SER A 32 -0.71 -2.18 18.46
C SER A 32 -2.18 -1.76 18.35
N GLY A 33 -3.00 -2.53 17.61
CA GLY A 33 -4.41 -2.23 17.39
C GLY A 33 -4.67 -0.99 16.52
N PHE A 34 -3.62 -0.39 15.93
CA PHE A 34 -3.79 0.72 15.01
C PHE A 34 -4.10 0.21 13.59
N PRO A 35 -4.99 0.89 12.85
CA PRO A 35 -5.30 0.50 11.48
C PRO A 35 -4.13 0.77 10.54
N LEU A 36 -3.70 -0.26 9.79
CA LEU A 36 -2.73 -0.19 8.70
C LEU A 36 -3.39 0.45 7.48
N LYS A 37 -3.07 1.73 7.22
CA LYS A 37 -3.63 2.51 6.10
C LYS A 37 -2.58 3.03 5.12
N GLU A 38 -1.31 2.87 5.44
CA GLU A 38 -0.18 3.38 4.66
C GLU A 38 0.64 2.18 4.17
N PRO A 39 0.77 1.97 2.84
CA PRO A 39 1.50 0.83 2.30
C PRO A 39 3.00 0.88 2.66
N GLN A 40 3.57 2.08 2.77
CA GLN A 40 4.98 2.28 3.12
C GLN A 40 5.37 1.66 4.47
N ILE A 41 4.41 1.47 5.38
CA ILE A 41 4.64 0.77 6.65
C ILE A 41 5.04 -0.69 6.40
N VAL A 42 4.39 -1.33 5.42
CA VAL A 42 4.67 -2.72 5.05
C VAL A 42 6.02 -2.81 4.36
N ASP A 43 6.31 -1.88 3.44
CA ASP A 43 7.58 -1.83 2.71
C ASP A 43 8.80 -1.71 3.64
N ILE A 44 8.67 -0.95 4.74
CA ILE A 44 9.75 -0.76 5.72
C ILE A 44 9.91 -1.95 6.65
N LEU A 45 8.79 -2.56 7.08
CA LEU A 45 8.82 -3.68 8.03
C LEU A 45 9.18 -5.01 7.36
N LEU A 46 8.86 -5.16 6.07
CA LEU A 46 9.04 -6.38 5.30
C LEU A 46 9.60 -6.04 3.90
N PRO A 47 10.92 -5.77 3.80
CA PRO A 47 11.54 -5.40 2.52
C PRO A 47 11.58 -6.53 1.49
N ASP A 48 11.42 -7.78 1.93
CA ASP A 48 11.58 -8.97 1.09
C ASP A 48 10.24 -9.48 0.50
N LEU A 49 9.19 -8.66 0.54
CA LEU A 49 7.87 -9.02 0.06
C LEU A 49 7.87 -9.18 -1.47
N LYS A 50 7.23 -10.24 -1.96
CA LYS A 50 7.05 -10.49 -3.39
C LYS A 50 5.60 -10.31 -3.79
N ASP A 51 5.39 -9.55 -4.85
CA ASP A 51 4.08 -9.36 -5.46
C ASP A 51 3.94 -10.25 -6.70
N GLU A 52 2.84 -11.00 -6.77
CA GLU A 52 2.49 -11.83 -7.94
C GLU A 52 1.09 -11.46 -8.43
N VAL A 53 0.96 -11.16 -9.73
CA VAL A 53 -0.33 -10.86 -10.36
C VAL A 53 -0.96 -12.17 -10.83
N ILE A 54 -2.06 -12.56 -10.18
CA ILE A 54 -2.72 -13.84 -10.43
C ILE A 54 -3.65 -13.78 -11.65
N ASP A 55 -4.41 -12.70 -11.83
CA ASP A 55 -5.44 -12.60 -12.87
C ASP A 55 -5.67 -11.15 -13.29
N ASN A 56 -5.67 -10.88 -14.59
CA ASN A 56 -6.06 -9.58 -15.13
C ASN A 56 -7.21 -9.78 -16.12
N LYS A 57 -8.41 -9.35 -15.72
CA LYS A 57 -9.62 -9.47 -16.55
C LYS A 57 -10.17 -8.11 -16.90
N MET A 58 -10.45 -7.92 -18.19
CA MET A 58 -11.18 -6.75 -18.66
C MET A 58 -12.68 -6.93 -18.38
N VAL A 59 -13.25 -6.00 -17.61
CA VAL A 59 -14.69 -5.90 -17.38
C VAL A 59 -15.24 -4.69 -18.12
N GLN A 60 -16.44 -4.80 -18.68
CA GLN A 60 -17.10 -3.72 -19.40
C GLN A 60 -18.46 -3.42 -18.78
N ARG A 61 -18.78 -2.13 -18.56
CA ARG A 61 -20.12 -1.67 -18.21
C ARG A 61 -20.74 -0.91 -19.39
N MET A 62 -22.00 -1.20 -19.70
CA MET A 62 -22.75 -0.42 -20.68
C MET A 62 -23.27 0.87 -20.04
N THR A 63 -23.16 1.98 -20.75
CA THR A 63 -23.71 3.29 -20.37
C THR A 63 -24.44 3.88 -21.59
N ASP A 64 -25.27 4.90 -21.36
CA ASP A 64 -26.08 5.54 -22.40
C ASP A 64 -25.23 6.12 -23.55
N SER A 65 -24.01 6.60 -23.25
CA SER A 65 -23.04 7.10 -24.24
C SER A 65 -22.03 6.04 -24.72
N GLY A 66 -22.31 4.73 -24.56
CA GLY A 66 -21.46 3.64 -25.06
C GLY A 66 -20.92 2.70 -23.98
N ARG A 67 -19.85 1.97 -24.28
CA ARG A 67 -19.25 0.97 -23.37
C ARG A 67 -18.03 1.57 -22.64
N ARG A 68 -17.98 1.44 -21.30
CA ARG A 68 -16.79 1.76 -20.50
C ARG A 68 -16.10 0.46 -20.07
N SER A 69 -14.89 0.22 -20.56
CA SER A 69 -14.02 -0.86 -20.11
C SER A 69 -13.17 -0.42 -18.90
N LYS A 70 -12.93 -1.36 -17.98
CA LYS A 70 -11.96 -1.25 -16.88
C LYS A 70 -11.24 -2.59 -16.74
N PHE A 71 -9.97 -2.55 -16.36
CA PHE A 71 -9.27 -3.74 -15.92
C PHE A 71 -9.53 -3.95 -14.43
N ARG A 72 -9.82 -5.18 -14.05
CA ARG A 72 -9.76 -5.62 -12.67
C ARG A 72 -8.35 -6.18 -12.46
N VAL A 73 -7.54 -5.40 -11.75
CA VAL A 73 -6.21 -5.74 -11.26
C VAL A 73 -6.33 -5.98 -9.77
#